data_AF-K2EK90-F1
#
_entry.id   AF-K2EK90-F1
#
_cell.length_a   1.000
_cell.length_b   1.000
_cell.length_c   1.000
_cell.angle_alpha   90.00
_cell.angle_beta   90.00
_cell.angle_gamma   90.00
#
_symmetry.space_group_name_H-M   'P 1'
#
loop_
_entity.id
_entity.type
_entity.pdbx_description
1 polymer ?
#
loop_
_entity_poly.entity_id
_entity_poly.type
_entity_poly.pdbx_seq_one_letter_code
_entity_poly.pdbx_strand_id
1 'polypeptide(L)'
;MSLAQSSIKRYIHLLQSGFIIFKLKPWFSNIDKRLAKSPKFYFVDSGLLSHLLRLPLTWGITPPPYFGQVLENFVVSEALKQCSWQKKRVDTFHFRTQSGTEVDLILQNRHGHLVEIEVKASSTLSRKDFKGLLAFKEIAKENFYSGLVLYTGDTVIPFGEKLWGVPLQALWE
;
A
#
# COMPACT_ATOMS: atom_id res chain seq x y z
N MET A 1 -11.67 8.61 25.72
CA MET A 1 -12.77 9.43 25.18
C MET A 1 -13.10 8.91 23.79
N SER A 2 -14.24 8.24 23.59
CA SER A 2 -14.64 7.74 22.27
C SER A 2 -15.37 8.84 21.49
N LEU A 3 -15.03 8.99 20.21
CA LEU A 3 -15.68 9.94 19.31
C LEU A 3 -16.93 9.30 18.70
N ALA A 4 -18.01 10.08 18.56
CA ALA A 4 -19.19 9.65 17.82
C ALA A 4 -18.84 9.38 16.34
N GLN A 5 -19.46 8.37 15.73
CA GLN A 5 -19.19 7.98 14.35
C GLN A 5 -19.45 9.12 13.34
N SER A 6 -20.46 9.95 13.61
CA SER A 6 -20.75 11.15 12.82
C SER A 6 -19.59 12.16 12.84
N SER A 7 -18.99 12.38 14.01
CA SER A 7 -17.82 13.24 14.17
C SER A 7 -16.60 12.71 13.42
N ILE A 8 -16.34 11.39 13.48
CA ILE A 8 -15.25 10.76 12.74
C ILE A 8 -15.42 10.97 11.24
N LYS A 9 -16.64 10.71 10.71
CA LYS A 9 -16.95 10.93 9.29
C LYS A 9 -16.74 12.38 8.88
N ARG A 10 -17.18 13.34 9.72
CA ARG A 10 -16.98 14.77 9.47
C ARG A 10 -15.50 15.13 9.42
N TYR A 11 -14.68 14.66 10.37
CA TYR A 11 -13.24 14.95 10.37
C TYR A 11 -12.51 14.33 9.20
N ILE A 12 -12.81 13.06 8.86
CA ILE A 12 -12.26 12.43 7.65
C ILE A 12 -12.63 13.26 6.42
N HIS A 13 -13.89 13.69 6.29
CA HIS A 13 -14.31 14.52 5.17
C HIS A 13 -13.52 15.84 5.10
N LEU A 14 -13.36 16.54 6.22
CA LEU A 14 -12.57 17.79 6.27
C LEU A 14 -11.11 17.57 5.88
N LEU A 15 -10.46 16.52 6.40
CA LEU A 15 -9.07 16.18 6.07
C LEU A 15 -8.90 15.82 4.59
N GLN A 16 -9.88 15.14 3.99
CA GLN A 16 -9.88 14.83 2.56
C GLN A 16 -10.07 16.09 1.71
N SER A 17 -11.04 16.94 2.04
CA SER A 17 -11.31 18.19 1.32
C SER A 17 -10.15 19.18 1.42
N GLY A 18 -9.38 19.13 2.50
CA GLY A 18 -8.14 19.90 2.68
C GLY A 18 -6.89 19.25 2.07
N PHE A 19 -7.00 18.13 1.35
CA PHE A 19 -5.87 17.39 0.77
C PHE A 19 -4.79 16.96 1.79
N ILE A 20 -5.19 16.72 3.04
CA ILE A 20 -4.28 16.24 4.08
C ILE A 20 -4.16 14.72 4.01
N ILE A 21 -5.28 14.05 3.71
CA ILE A 21 -5.34 12.60 3.53
C ILE A 21 -6.03 12.24 2.22
N PHE A 22 -5.69 11.09 1.67
CA PHE A 22 -6.42 10.46 0.58
C PHE A 22 -6.99 9.10 1.01
N LYS A 23 -8.01 8.66 0.27
CA LYS A 23 -8.74 7.43 0.54
C LYS A 23 -8.39 6.39 -0.52
N LEU A 24 -7.83 5.25 -0.09
CA LEU A 24 -7.59 4.09 -0.96
C LEU A 24 -8.73 3.08 -0.78
N LYS A 25 -9.49 2.84 -1.84
CA LYS A 25 -10.66 1.95 -1.81
C LYS A 25 -10.19 0.48 -1.82
N PRO A 26 -10.95 -0.45 -1.22
CA PRO A 26 -10.65 -1.87 -1.35
C PRO A 26 -10.90 -2.31 -2.79
N TRP A 27 -10.04 -3.17 -3.30
CA TRP A 27 -10.29 -3.93 -4.50
C TRP A 27 -11.32 -5.01 -4.20
N PHE A 28 -12.28 -5.21 -5.08
CA PHE A 28 -13.24 -6.30 -4.98
C PHE A 28 -13.52 -6.89 -6.35
N SER A 29 -13.57 -8.22 -6.41
CA SER A 29 -14.16 -8.92 -7.54
C SER A 29 -15.63 -9.20 -7.24
N ASN A 30 -16.45 -9.31 -8.29
CA ASN A 30 -17.87 -9.69 -8.14
C ASN A 30 -18.05 -11.08 -7.48
N ILE A 31 -16.98 -11.88 -7.40
CA ILE A 31 -17.00 -13.29 -7.02
C ILE A 31 -16.84 -13.45 -5.51
N ASP A 32 -16.21 -12.51 -4.79
CA ASP A 32 -15.69 -12.79 -3.45
C ASP A 32 -16.35 -11.97 -2.32
N LYS A 33 -17.25 -12.62 -1.58
CA LYS A 33 -17.98 -12.01 -0.44
C LYS A 33 -17.12 -11.88 0.83
N ARG A 34 -15.90 -12.41 0.85
CA ARG A 34 -15.00 -12.47 2.04
C ARG A 34 -14.03 -11.29 2.16
N LEU A 35 -14.23 -10.23 1.37
CA LEU A 35 -13.37 -9.05 1.35
C LEU A 35 -13.77 -8.02 2.40
N ALA A 36 -12.76 -7.44 3.07
CA ALA A 36 -12.96 -6.30 3.94
C ALA A 36 -13.29 -5.07 3.07
N LYS A 37 -14.41 -4.40 3.38
CA LYS A 37 -14.93 -3.28 2.59
C LYS A 37 -14.50 -1.90 3.11
N SER A 38 -13.81 -1.86 4.26
CA SER A 38 -13.36 -0.61 4.85
C SER A 38 -12.23 -0.02 4.02
N PRO A 39 -12.29 1.27 3.67
CA PRO A 39 -11.19 1.93 2.98
C PRO A 39 -9.97 2.08 3.89
N LYS A 40 -8.78 2.16 3.28
CA LYS A 40 -7.58 2.70 3.93
C LYS A 40 -7.50 4.21 3.72
N PHE A 41 -6.91 4.90 4.67
CA PHE A 41 -6.61 6.33 4.58
C PHE A 41 -5.12 6.52 4.78
N TYR A 42 -4.54 7.40 3.99
CA TYR A 42 -3.12 7.71 4.00
C TYR A 42 -2.94 9.22 3.98
N PHE A 43 -1.90 9.71 4.64
CA PHE A 43 -1.48 11.10 4.57
C PHE A 43 -0.81 11.40 3.24
N VAL A 44 -1.07 12.58 2.70
CA VAL A 44 -0.40 13.09 1.49
C VAL A 44 1.10 13.35 1.73
N ASP A 45 1.46 13.70 2.98
CA ASP A 45 2.80 14.00 3.44
C ASP A 45 3.19 13.05 4.59
N SER A 46 4.19 12.20 4.36
CA SER A 46 4.71 11.27 5.37
C SER A 46 5.49 11.97 6.49
N GLY A 47 6.03 13.17 6.25
CA GLY A 47 6.63 14.04 7.26
C GLY A 47 5.60 14.57 8.25
N LEU A 48 4.42 14.98 7.76
CA LEU A 48 3.30 15.35 8.62
C LEU A 48 2.84 14.16 9.48
N LEU A 49 2.69 12.98 8.88
CA LEU A 49 2.37 11.75 9.62
C LEU A 49 3.43 11.46 10.70
N SER A 50 4.71 11.54 10.34
CA SER A 50 5.83 11.32 11.26
C SER A 50 5.81 12.31 12.44
N HIS A 51 5.51 13.58 12.17
CA HIS A 51 5.36 14.61 13.19
C HIS A 51 4.20 14.31 14.16
N LEU A 52 3.03 13.94 13.64
CA LEU A 52 1.86 13.58 14.45
C LEU A 52 2.10 12.33 15.31
N LEU A 53 2.89 11.39 14.80
CA LEU A 53 3.36 10.21 15.52
C LEU A 53 4.51 10.50 16.50
N ARG A 54 5.03 11.72 16.53
CA ARG A 54 6.18 12.15 17.34
C ARG A 54 7.42 11.29 17.11
N LEU A 55 7.66 10.89 15.87
CA LEU A 55 8.85 10.15 15.51
C LEU A 55 10.09 11.06 15.58
N PRO A 56 11.24 10.54 16.04
CA PRO A 56 12.47 11.33 16.04
C PRO A 56 12.94 11.60 14.61
N LEU A 57 13.56 12.77 14.39
CA LEU A 57 14.12 13.13 13.08
C LEU A 57 15.30 12.22 12.67
N THR A 58 16.01 11.68 13.67
CA THR A 58 17.14 10.78 13.48
C THR A 58 16.99 9.60 14.43
N TRP A 59 17.31 8.42 13.94
CA TRP A 59 17.41 7.20 14.74
C TRP A 59 18.71 6.48 14.40
N GLY A 60 19.16 5.62 15.30
CA GLY A 60 20.36 4.80 15.08
C GLY A 60 20.07 3.60 14.18
N ILE A 61 20.64 2.45 14.52
CA ILE A 61 20.46 1.20 13.76
C ILE A 61 19.01 0.73 13.78
N THR A 62 18.30 0.95 14.88
CA THR A 62 16.91 0.50 15.07
C THR A 62 15.93 1.58 14.64
N PRO A 63 15.03 1.30 13.67
CA PRO A 63 13.96 2.21 13.31
C PRO A 63 13.00 2.47 14.49
N PRO A 64 12.40 3.66 14.58
CA PRO A 64 11.43 3.95 15.63
C PRO A 64 10.15 3.11 15.45
N PRO A 65 9.30 3.03 16.49
CA PRO A 65 7.96 2.48 16.34
C PRO A 65 7.23 3.15 15.17
N TYR A 66 6.38 2.38 14.49
CA TYR A 66 5.57 2.83 13.36
C TYR A 66 6.32 3.20 12.06
N PHE A 67 7.65 3.04 12.01
CA PHE A 67 8.42 3.34 10.79
C PHE A 67 7.90 2.58 9.56
N GLY A 68 7.53 1.31 9.72
CA GLY A 68 6.94 0.51 8.64
C GLY A 68 5.65 1.11 8.07
N GLN A 69 4.77 1.61 8.93
CA GLN A 69 3.51 2.25 8.52
C GLN A 69 3.76 3.61 7.85
N VAL A 70 4.76 4.37 8.31
CA VAL A 70 5.17 5.62 7.64
C VAL A 70 5.76 5.34 6.26
N LEU A 71 6.57 4.28 6.14
CA LEU A 71 7.12 3.86 4.86
C LEU A 71 6.04 3.38 3.89
N GLU A 72 5.10 2.55 4.34
CA GLU A 72 3.91 2.16 3.56
C GLU A 72 3.15 3.41 3.08
N ASN A 73 2.87 4.36 3.99
CA ASN A 73 2.20 5.61 3.64
C ASN A 73 2.98 6.41 2.59
N PHE A 74 4.30 6.55 2.76
CA PHE A 74 5.15 7.23 1.80
C PHE A 74 5.03 6.58 0.42
N VAL A 75 5.33 5.28 0.32
CA VAL A 75 5.31 4.53 -0.94
C VAL A 75 3.95 4.61 -1.63
N VAL A 76 2.86 4.37 -0.89
CA VAL A 76 1.51 4.45 -1.46
C VAL A 76 1.21 5.87 -1.92
N SER A 77 1.55 6.90 -1.13
CA SER A 77 1.30 8.30 -1.51
C SER A 77 2.05 8.71 -2.78
N GLU A 78 3.31 8.29 -2.92
CA GLU A 78 4.12 8.59 -4.10
C GLU A 78 3.64 7.82 -5.32
N ALA A 79 3.31 6.53 -5.17
CA ALA A 79 2.73 5.74 -6.25
C ALA A 79 1.40 6.33 -6.76
N LEU A 80 0.54 6.84 -5.88
CA LEU A 80 -0.71 7.50 -6.28
C LEU A 80 -0.46 8.82 -7.03
N LYS A 81 0.48 9.65 -6.54
CA LYS A 81 0.89 10.88 -7.24
C LYS A 81 1.40 10.53 -8.63
N GLN A 82 2.24 9.50 -8.75
CA GLN A 82 2.73 9.03 -10.03
C GLN A 82 1.60 8.54 -10.94
N CYS A 83 0.66 7.75 -10.44
CA CYS A 83 -0.49 7.29 -11.22
C CYS A 83 -1.36 8.45 -11.72
N SER A 84 -1.47 9.54 -10.94
CA SER A 84 -2.34 10.68 -11.26
C SER A 84 -1.92 11.48 -12.50
N TRP A 85 -0.63 11.48 -12.84
CA TRP A 85 -0.11 12.18 -14.03
C TRP A 85 0.22 11.24 -15.20
N GLN A 86 -0.04 9.93 -15.07
CA GLN A 86 0.19 8.99 -16.17
C GLN A 86 -0.80 9.22 -17.33
N LYS A 87 -0.30 9.15 -18.57
CA LYS A 87 -1.16 9.24 -19.77
C LYS A 87 -2.18 8.11 -19.85
N LYS A 88 -1.80 6.92 -19.36
CA LYS A 88 -2.69 5.76 -19.28
C LYS A 88 -3.32 5.76 -17.89
N ARG A 89 -4.66 5.73 -17.84
CA ARG A 89 -5.40 5.57 -16.59
C ARG A 89 -4.99 4.29 -15.88
N VAL A 90 -4.63 4.43 -14.61
CA VAL A 90 -4.37 3.34 -13.66
C VAL A 90 -5.31 3.54 -12.48
N ASP A 91 -6.18 2.57 -12.23
CA ASP A 91 -7.03 2.57 -11.04
C ASP A 91 -6.26 1.92 -9.87
N THR A 92 -6.41 2.49 -8.67
CA THR A 92 -5.59 2.14 -7.51
C THR A 92 -6.46 1.68 -6.35
N PHE A 93 -6.07 0.57 -5.72
CA PHE A 93 -6.83 -0.06 -4.64
C PHE A 93 -5.90 -0.61 -3.55
N HIS A 94 -6.44 -1.05 -2.42
CA HIS A 94 -5.76 -1.97 -1.51
C HIS A 94 -6.54 -3.28 -1.47
N PHE A 95 -6.00 -4.33 -0.89
CA PHE A 95 -6.75 -5.57 -0.70
C PHE A 95 -6.60 -6.12 0.71
N ARG A 96 -7.72 -6.60 1.25
CA ARG A 96 -7.73 -7.26 2.55
C ARG A 96 -8.87 -8.28 2.64
N THR A 97 -8.55 -9.47 3.13
CA THR A 97 -9.56 -10.50 3.44
C THR A 97 -10.00 -10.40 4.91
N GLN A 98 -11.15 -11.01 5.23
CA GLN A 98 -11.58 -11.19 6.63
C GLN A 98 -10.59 -12.03 7.46
N SER A 99 -9.81 -12.91 6.82
CA SER A 99 -8.77 -13.73 7.48
C SER A 99 -7.47 -12.96 7.75
N GLY A 100 -7.40 -11.67 7.39
CA GLY A 100 -6.25 -10.81 7.66
C GLY A 100 -5.12 -10.90 6.64
N THR A 101 -5.34 -11.53 5.48
CA THR A 101 -4.43 -11.40 4.33
C THR A 101 -4.57 -9.98 3.79
N GLU A 102 -3.45 -9.31 3.54
CA GLU A 102 -3.41 -7.92 3.12
C GLU A 102 -2.41 -7.73 1.97
N VAL A 103 -2.73 -6.80 1.08
CA VAL A 103 -1.83 -6.24 0.05
C VAL A 103 -2.02 -4.72 0.09
N ASP A 104 -0.91 -3.99 0.25
CA ASP A 104 -0.93 -2.55 0.49
C ASP A 104 -1.49 -1.75 -0.69
N LEU A 105 -1.06 -2.08 -1.91
CA LEU A 105 -1.47 -1.38 -3.12
C LEU A 105 -1.68 -2.35 -4.29
N ILE A 106 -2.76 -2.13 -5.03
CA ILE A 106 -3.08 -2.80 -6.28
C ILE A 106 -3.26 -1.74 -7.36
N LEU A 107 -2.57 -1.94 -8.46
CA LEU A 107 -2.69 -1.15 -9.67
C LEU A 107 -3.46 -1.96 -10.71
N GLN A 108 -4.51 -1.38 -11.26
CA GLN A 108 -5.31 -1.98 -12.31
C GLN A 108 -5.26 -1.12 -13.57
N ASN A 109 -4.89 -1.73 -14.70
CA ASN A 109 -4.95 -1.06 -15.99
C ASN A 109 -6.33 -1.23 -16.66
N ARG A 110 -6.53 -0.55 -17.80
CA ARG A 110 -7.78 -0.63 -18.59
C ARG A 110 -8.15 -2.02 -19.10
N HIS A 111 -7.19 -2.93 -19.19
CA HIS A 111 -7.38 -4.32 -19.66
C HIS A 111 -7.73 -5.26 -18.51
N GLY A 112 -7.82 -4.75 -17.29
CA GLY A 112 -8.10 -5.55 -16.10
C GLY A 112 -6.85 -6.15 -15.45
N HIS A 113 -5.66 -6.02 -16.07
CA HIS A 113 -4.41 -6.54 -15.50
C HIS A 113 -4.08 -5.88 -14.16
N LEU A 114 -3.65 -6.71 -13.21
CA LEU A 114 -3.40 -6.36 -11.83
C LEU A 114 -1.91 -6.50 -11.49
N VAL A 115 -1.34 -5.41 -10.97
CA VAL A 115 -0.05 -5.41 -10.29
C VAL A 115 -0.29 -5.20 -8.82
N GLU A 116 0.23 -6.09 -7.99
CA GLU A 116 0.19 -5.97 -6.53
C GLU A 116 1.52 -5.49 -5.97
N ILE A 117 1.46 -4.68 -4.93
CA ILE A 117 2.61 -4.07 -4.28
C ILE A 117 2.42 -4.18 -2.78
N GLU A 118 3.43 -4.72 -2.11
CA GLU A 118 3.55 -4.80 -0.65
C GLU A 118 4.80 -4.04 -0.21
N VAL A 119 4.72 -3.34 0.92
CA VAL A 119 5.83 -2.54 1.44
C VAL A 119 6.44 -3.19 2.68
N LYS A 120 7.77 -3.26 2.73
CA LYS A 120 8.52 -3.82 3.87
C LYS A 120 9.65 -2.90 4.30
N ALA A 121 9.58 -2.45 5.55
CA ALA A 121 10.69 -1.77 6.23
C ALA A 121 11.75 -2.77 6.73
N SER A 122 12.33 -3.53 5.80
CA SER A 122 13.37 -4.51 6.06
C SER A 122 14.34 -4.52 4.88
N SER A 123 15.65 -4.63 5.16
CA SER A 123 16.69 -4.75 4.14
C SER A 123 16.87 -6.17 3.61
N THR A 124 16.20 -7.14 4.23
CA THR A 124 16.19 -8.54 3.79
C THR A 124 14.76 -9.03 3.62
N LEU A 125 14.54 -9.90 2.64
CA LEU A 125 13.26 -10.52 2.38
C LEU A 125 13.30 -12.02 2.67
N SER A 126 12.14 -12.55 3.06
CA SER A 126 11.92 -13.96 3.32
C SER A 126 10.61 -14.42 2.68
N ARG A 127 10.41 -15.73 2.57
CA ARG A 127 9.20 -16.30 1.93
C ARG A 127 7.88 -15.78 2.53
N LYS A 128 7.87 -15.46 3.82
CA LYS A 128 6.67 -14.98 4.52
C LYS A 128 6.21 -13.61 4.01
N ASP A 129 7.13 -12.80 3.50
CA ASP A 129 6.87 -11.44 3.03
C ASP A 129 6.08 -11.43 1.71
N PHE A 130 6.08 -12.56 0.99
CA PHE A 130 5.33 -12.78 -0.25
C PHE A 130 3.98 -13.46 -0.02
N LYS A 131 3.59 -13.78 1.22
CA LYS A 131 2.37 -14.54 1.52
C LYS A 131 1.10 -13.82 1.05
N GLY A 132 1.04 -12.50 1.27
CA GLY A 132 -0.09 -11.66 0.81
C GLY A 132 -0.23 -11.71 -0.71
N LEU A 133 0.90 -11.57 -1.39
CA LEU A 133 1.00 -11.57 -2.85
C LEU A 133 0.56 -12.90 -3.45
N LEU A 134 1.11 -14.00 -2.94
CA LEU A 134 0.71 -15.34 -3.37
C LEU A 134 -0.80 -15.57 -3.20
N ALA A 135 -1.38 -15.13 -2.09
CA ALA A 135 -2.80 -15.29 -1.85
C ALA A 135 -3.66 -14.43 -2.80
N PHE A 136 -3.24 -13.21 -3.12
CA PHE A 136 -3.96 -12.36 -4.06
C PHE A 136 -3.76 -12.80 -5.52
N LYS A 137 -2.58 -13.31 -5.89
CA LYS A 137 -2.34 -13.95 -7.20
C LYS A 137 -3.37 -15.04 -7.52
N GLU A 138 -3.71 -15.89 -6.57
CA GLU A 138 -4.76 -16.92 -6.72
C GLU A 138 -6.16 -16.34 -6.93
N ILE A 139 -6.41 -15.13 -6.44
CA ILE A 139 -7.69 -14.41 -6.58
C ILE A 139 -7.75 -13.65 -7.91
N ALA A 140 -6.63 -13.04 -8.30
CA ALA A 140 -6.48 -12.27 -9.52
C ALA A 140 -6.50 -13.16 -10.79
N LYS A 141 -6.03 -14.42 -10.67
CA LYS A 141 -6.06 -15.44 -11.74
C LYS A 141 -5.51 -14.92 -13.06
N GLU A 142 -6.29 -15.00 -14.14
CA GLU A 142 -5.90 -14.55 -15.48
C GLU A 142 -5.60 -13.04 -15.57
N ASN A 143 -6.11 -12.26 -14.62
CA ASN A 143 -5.83 -10.83 -14.54
C ASN A 143 -4.51 -10.53 -13.81
N PHE A 144 -3.88 -11.51 -13.16
CA PHE A 144 -2.60 -11.29 -12.48
C PHE A 144 -1.47 -11.01 -13.48
N TYR A 145 -0.81 -9.87 -13.32
CA TYR A 145 0.31 -9.47 -14.17
C TYR A 145 1.66 -9.60 -13.46
N SER A 146 1.79 -9.08 -12.24
CA SER A 146 3.05 -9.04 -11.48
C SER A 146 2.77 -8.75 -10.01
N GLY A 147 3.65 -9.22 -9.12
CA GLY A 147 3.65 -8.82 -7.70
C GLY A 147 5.00 -8.37 -7.21
N LEU A 148 5.03 -7.27 -6.46
CA LEU A 148 6.24 -6.61 -6.01
C LEU A 148 6.25 -6.47 -4.49
N VAL A 149 7.37 -6.83 -3.86
CA VAL A 149 7.67 -6.44 -2.49
C VAL A 149 8.70 -5.32 -2.54
N LEU A 150 8.25 -4.08 -2.29
CA LEU A 150 9.13 -2.93 -2.16
C LEU A 150 9.79 -2.93 -0.78
N TYR A 151 11.13 -2.94 -0.75
CA TYR A 151 11.88 -3.14 0.49
C TYR A 151 13.13 -2.24 0.57
N THR A 152 13.71 -2.13 1.76
CA THR A 152 14.83 -1.20 2.04
C THR A 152 16.21 -1.81 1.73
N GLY A 153 16.28 -2.89 0.96
CA GLY A 153 17.55 -3.39 0.41
C GLY A 153 17.92 -2.67 -0.89
N ASP A 154 18.88 -3.21 -1.61
CA ASP A 154 19.56 -2.56 -2.74
C ASP A 154 19.57 -3.41 -4.02
N THR A 155 19.06 -4.64 -3.97
CA THR A 155 19.06 -5.57 -5.10
C THR A 155 17.66 -6.04 -5.48
N VAL A 156 17.45 -6.32 -6.76
CA VAL A 156 16.23 -6.98 -7.23
C VAL A 156 16.35 -8.49 -7.00
N ILE A 157 15.37 -9.08 -6.31
CA ILE A 157 15.36 -10.49 -5.93
C ILE A 157 14.17 -11.18 -6.61
N PRO A 158 14.37 -12.12 -7.55
CA PRO A 158 13.26 -12.88 -8.12
C PRO A 158 12.66 -13.87 -7.10
N PHE A 159 11.34 -14.01 -7.10
CA PHE A 159 10.62 -14.91 -6.19
C PHE A 159 9.59 -15.77 -6.93
N GLY A 160 10.03 -16.77 -7.68
CA GLY A 160 9.12 -17.60 -8.47
C GLY A 160 8.52 -16.82 -9.65
N GLU A 161 7.38 -17.29 -10.16
CA GLU A 161 6.83 -16.74 -11.40
C GLU A 161 6.13 -15.40 -11.18
N LYS A 162 6.69 -14.34 -11.80
CA LYS A 162 6.15 -12.98 -11.82
C LYS A 162 6.04 -12.30 -10.46
N LEU A 163 6.91 -12.67 -9.51
CA LEU A 163 7.03 -11.99 -8.23
C LEU A 163 8.48 -11.57 -8.00
N TRP A 164 8.65 -10.37 -7.45
CA TRP A 164 9.98 -9.79 -7.22
C TRP A 164 10.03 -9.01 -5.91
N GLY A 165 11.16 -9.10 -5.22
CA GLY A 165 11.60 -8.10 -4.25
C GLY A 165 12.32 -6.99 -4.98
N VAL A 166 11.91 -5.74 -4.80
CA VAL A 166 12.44 -4.59 -5.53
C VAL A 166 12.85 -3.48 -4.56
N PRO A 167 14.05 -2.90 -4.69
CA PRO A 167 14.47 -1.78 -3.85
C PRO A 167 13.52 -0.58 -3.98
N LEU A 168 13.25 0.12 -2.86
CA LEU A 168 12.36 1.29 -2.84
C LEU A 168 12.77 2.39 -3.83
N GLN A 169 14.06 2.52 -4.13
CA GLN A 169 14.58 3.52 -5.06
C GLN A 169 14.01 3.36 -6.47
N ALA A 170 13.64 2.13 -6.86
CA ALA A 170 13.04 1.84 -8.16
C ALA A 170 11.67 2.50 -8.39
N LEU A 171 11.07 3.13 -7.36
CA LEU A 171 9.89 3.99 -7.56
C LEU A 171 10.16 5.19 -8.45
N TRP A 172 11.43 5.60 -8.62
CA TRP A 172 11.81 6.83 -9.32
C TRP A 172 12.64 6.62 -10.58
N GLU A 173 12.91 5.35 -10.91
CA GLU A 173 13.66 4.95 -12.12
C GLU A 173 12.72 4.61 -13.27
#